data_AF-A0AAV7K9Q0-F1
#
_entry.id   AF-A0AAV7K9Q0-F1
#
_cell.length_a   1.000
_cell.length_b   1.000
_cell.length_c   1.000
_cell.angle_alpha   90.00
_cell.angle_beta   90.00
_cell.angle_gamma   90.00
#
_symmetry.space_group_name_H-M   'P 1'
#
loop_
_entity.id
_entity.type
_entity.pdbx_description
1 polymer ?
#
loop_
_entity_poly.entity_id
_entity_poly.type
_entity_poly.pdbx_seq_one_letter_code
_entity_poly.pdbx_strand_id
1 'polypeptide(L)'
;MLNGLSCGPASAQHCFALLRAFSSYTGSYVSLDHLFNSMKQYANSFSVHGTVGQAHMTSNELEAMNAVLKLLASLAKWDQTVRISLIEHPTWQPLQTLTSLVACPIPCTLKAEIFNLLANLNISPEIGVLTWQALEGINIIAKPEIQPTKYTQGIILELQKVESRNETYPETCGFLHLLDQLTEHPIPDKLNFTNYLNFLIDEVYLNINKRTYHNPEEKWEMLCDVLQIIVKLVKAYSPESIPTRMSDEVIMSDSAGSIVLMNLLHDSPFLHQLLATLHSGFKILKEEDDVRAVKSHHVDRACLLSLQLLEEGLEKGEVFRKLNSSVGSHALLSSLDSLLLGLNPTTNRADHLMVITMFVSLQLFSPELALSAVNILCSVSNNPSIAKQLCFILTHDPLVSSDILAGFIQRVEVEDWETYEESDILSKEDRNVTSSITSSHIRIRILQLILININTPAPNLAHFLLGFETRAPVRDTVLQDPGIAGNQRTCLHAILYLISPPPTASNHFTCHSYAPIFSQLAYQVLYTLCSHVDLSAATLRYLRSSKDFFYLQLNYVPFFQPSHTGVRSK
;
A
#
# COMPACT_ATOMS: atom_id res chain seq x y z
N MET A 1 -11.64 -3.84 -30.13
CA MET A 1 -12.82 -2.95 -30.24
C MET A 1 -13.81 -3.20 -29.12
N LEU A 2 -14.50 -4.35 -29.06
CA LEU A 2 -15.48 -4.64 -28.00
C LEU A 2 -14.92 -4.47 -26.58
N ASN A 3 -13.66 -4.88 -26.36
CA ASN A 3 -12.98 -4.71 -25.08
C ASN A 3 -12.84 -3.24 -24.62
N GLY A 4 -12.75 -2.29 -25.56
CA GLY A 4 -12.71 -0.86 -25.23
C GLY A 4 -14.11 -0.27 -25.00
N LEU A 5 -15.15 -0.94 -25.47
CA LEU A 5 -16.56 -0.54 -25.27
C LEU A 5 -17.14 -1.11 -23.98
N SER A 6 -16.61 -2.22 -23.47
CA SER A 6 -17.02 -2.87 -22.23
C SER A 6 -16.47 -2.22 -20.94
N CYS A 7 -16.00 -0.97 -21.02
CA CYS A 7 -15.44 -0.22 -19.88
C CYS A 7 -16.53 0.41 -18.99
N GLY A 8 -17.41 -0.41 -18.43
CA GLY A 8 -18.46 0.02 -17.51
C GLY A 8 -19.52 -1.07 -17.28
N PRO A 9 -20.29 -0.99 -16.18
CA PRO A 9 -21.23 -2.05 -15.80
C PRO A 9 -22.35 -2.23 -16.84
N ALA A 10 -22.99 -1.12 -17.25
CA ALA A 10 -24.05 -1.17 -18.25
C ALA A 10 -23.51 -1.60 -19.64
N SER A 11 -22.37 -1.08 -20.07
CA SER A 11 -21.82 -1.41 -21.39
C SER A 11 -21.34 -2.85 -21.49
N ALA A 12 -20.78 -3.41 -20.41
CA ALA A 12 -20.42 -4.82 -20.32
C ALA A 12 -21.67 -5.71 -20.48
N GLN A 13 -22.76 -5.40 -19.79
CA GLN A 13 -24.01 -6.16 -19.90
C GLN A 13 -24.55 -6.18 -21.35
N HIS A 14 -24.56 -5.03 -22.03
CA HIS A 14 -25.01 -4.94 -23.43
C HIS A 14 -24.08 -5.70 -24.36
N CYS A 15 -22.77 -5.61 -24.16
CA CYS A 15 -21.79 -6.35 -24.95
C CYS A 15 -21.95 -7.86 -24.78
N PHE A 16 -22.23 -8.34 -23.57
CA PHE A 16 -22.48 -9.76 -23.32
C PHE A 16 -23.82 -10.24 -23.93
N ALA A 17 -24.88 -9.44 -23.83
CA ALA A 17 -26.15 -9.73 -24.50
C ALA A 17 -25.98 -9.85 -26.02
N LEU A 18 -25.12 -8.99 -26.60
CA LEU A 18 -24.78 -9.01 -28.02
C LEU A 18 -24.03 -10.31 -28.39
N LEU A 19 -23.07 -10.77 -27.58
CA LEU A 19 -22.39 -12.06 -27.77
C LEU A 19 -23.35 -13.26 -27.69
N ARG A 20 -24.34 -13.22 -26.79
CA ARG A 20 -25.40 -14.26 -26.70
C ARG A 20 -26.42 -14.18 -27.83
N ALA A 21 -26.73 -12.99 -28.32
CA ALA A 21 -27.61 -12.84 -29.48
C ALA A 21 -26.95 -13.47 -30.72
N PHE A 22 -25.64 -13.26 -30.89
CA PHE A 22 -24.89 -13.84 -32.01
C PHE A 22 -24.77 -15.36 -31.99
N SER A 23 -24.79 -16.03 -30.82
CA SER A 23 -24.82 -17.49 -30.79
C SER A 23 -26.12 -18.08 -31.34
N SER A 24 -27.21 -17.31 -31.36
CA SER A 24 -28.53 -17.75 -31.85
C SER A 24 -28.70 -17.59 -33.37
N TYR A 25 -27.87 -16.77 -34.03
CA TYR A 25 -27.90 -16.59 -35.48
C TYR A 25 -26.91 -17.54 -36.16
N THR A 26 -27.45 -18.50 -36.91
CA THR A 26 -26.68 -19.45 -37.73
C THR A 26 -25.90 -18.69 -38.81
N GLY A 27 -24.63 -18.38 -38.54
CA GLY A 27 -23.75 -17.63 -39.44
C GLY A 27 -22.76 -16.67 -38.77
N SER A 28 -22.82 -16.49 -37.44
CA SER A 28 -21.86 -15.63 -36.74
C SER A 28 -20.50 -16.32 -36.49
N TYR A 29 -19.41 -15.62 -36.79
CA TYR A 29 -18.02 -16.11 -36.71
C TYR A 29 -17.46 -16.25 -35.28
N VAL A 30 -18.21 -15.88 -34.23
CA VAL A 30 -17.77 -16.01 -32.82
C VAL A 30 -18.97 -16.38 -31.96
N SER A 31 -19.09 -17.66 -31.56
CA SER A 31 -20.00 -18.09 -30.50
C SER A 31 -19.21 -18.53 -29.27
N LEU A 32 -19.68 -18.13 -28.08
CA LEU A 32 -19.04 -18.53 -26.82
C LEU A 32 -19.05 -20.05 -26.64
N ASP A 33 -20.10 -20.73 -27.12
CA ASP A 33 -20.16 -22.19 -27.16
C ASP A 33 -19.04 -22.80 -28.01
N HIS A 34 -18.78 -22.26 -29.21
CA HIS A 34 -17.67 -22.72 -30.04
C HIS A 34 -16.33 -22.50 -29.35
N LEU A 35 -16.15 -21.37 -28.68
CA LEU A 35 -14.92 -21.07 -27.93
C LEU A 35 -14.67 -22.07 -26.79
N PHE A 36 -15.63 -22.26 -25.89
CA PHE A 36 -15.46 -23.22 -24.78
C PHE A 36 -15.30 -24.66 -25.28
N ASN A 37 -16.00 -25.04 -26.35
CA ASN A 37 -15.80 -26.35 -26.98
C ASN A 37 -14.40 -26.48 -27.59
N SER A 38 -13.89 -25.44 -28.24
CA SER A 38 -12.54 -25.41 -28.80
C SER A 38 -11.49 -25.51 -27.70
N MET A 39 -11.63 -24.77 -26.60
CA MET A 39 -10.72 -24.85 -25.44
C MET A 39 -10.70 -26.26 -24.82
N LYS A 40 -11.87 -26.91 -24.70
CA LYS A 40 -11.97 -28.31 -24.25
C LYS A 40 -11.26 -29.27 -25.20
N GLN A 41 -11.43 -29.10 -26.51
CA GLN A 41 -10.74 -29.91 -27.52
C GLN A 41 -9.23 -29.73 -27.41
N TYR A 42 -8.75 -28.49 -27.24
CA TYR A 42 -7.34 -28.22 -27.01
C TYR A 42 -6.83 -28.90 -25.74
N ALA A 43 -7.48 -28.71 -24.59
CA ALA A 43 -7.10 -29.35 -23.33
C ALA A 43 -7.04 -30.89 -23.44
N ASN A 44 -7.99 -31.49 -24.16
CA ASN A 44 -8.00 -32.94 -24.43
C ASN A 44 -6.86 -33.36 -25.37
N SER A 45 -6.60 -32.60 -26.44
CA SER A 45 -5.53 -32.92 -27.39
C SER A 45 -4.13 -32.84 -26.75
N PHE A 46 -3.92 -31.85 -25.88
CA PHE A 46 -2.66 -31.65 -25.17
C PHE A 46 -2.46 -32.67 -24.04
N SER A 47 -3.53 -33.08 -23.35
CA SER A 47 -3.44 -34.11 -22.29
C SER A 47 -3.20 -35.53 -22.83
N VAL A 48 -3.76 -35.86 -24.01
CA VAL A 48 -3.59 -37.19 -24.63
C VAL A 48 -2.22 -37.34 -25.31
N HIS A 49 -1.65 -36.25 -25.82
CA HIS A 49 -0.38 -36.27 -26.56
C HIS A 49 0.75 -35.59 -25.79
N GLY A 50 1.03 -36.02 -24.55
CA GLY A 50 2.14 -35.56 -23.70
C GLY A 50 3.57 -35.71 -24.29
N THR A 51 3.71 -35.92 -25.60
CA THR A 51 4.95 -35.91 -26.35
C THR A 51 4.81 -34.99 -27.57
N VAL A 52 5.78 -34.08 -27.68
CA VAL A 52 6.05 -33.16 -28.79
C VAL A 52 5.60 -33.74 -30.14
N GLY A 53 4.62 -33.12 -30.81
CA GLY A 53 4.24 -33.60 -32.14
C GLY A 53 3.15 -32.85 -32.91
N GLN A 54 1.91 -32.78 -32.44
CA GLN A 54 0.80 -32.58 -33.40
C GLN A 54 -0.34 -31.61 -33.02
N ALA A 55 -0.40 -31.09 -31.78
CA ALA A 55 -1.32 -30.01 -31.45
C ALA A 55 -0.57 -28.66 -31.45
N HIS A 56 -0.46 -28.03 -32.61
CA HIS A 56 0.07 -26.66 -32.71
C HIS A 56 -1.12 -25.73 -32.90
N MET A 57 -1.37 -24.84 -31.93
CA MET A 57 -2.24 -23.70 -32.17
C MET A 57 -1.59 -22.81 -33.22
N THR A 58 -2.33 -22.44 -34.26
CA THR A 58 -1.83 -21.48 -35.25
C THR A 58 -1.69 -20.10 -34.61
N SER A 59 -0.80 -19.25 -35.14
CA SER A 59 -0.62 -17.87 -34.62
C SER A 59 -1.94 -17.09 -34.60
N ASN A 60 -2.76 -17.27 -35.64
CA ASN A 60 -4.06 -16.60 -35.75
C ASN A 60 -5.06 -17.11 -34.71
N GLU A 61 -5.08 -18.40 -34.40
CA GLU A 61 -5.95 -18.96 -33.34
C GLU A 61 -5.50 -18.50 -31.96
N LEU A 62 -4.19 -18.41 -31.71
CA LEU A 62 -3.64 -17.90 -30.46
C LEU A 62 -4.04 -16.43 -30.23
N GLU A 63 -3.88 -15.58 -31.24
CA GLU A 63 -4.29 -14.17 -31.18
C GLU A 63 -5.80 -14.02 -30.97
N ALA A 64 -6.60 -14.80 -31.70
CA ALA A 64 -8.06 -14.80 -31.55
C ALA A 64 -8.47 -15.24 -30.14
N MET A 65 -7.88 -16.30 -29.60
CA MET A 65 -8.20 -16.81 -28.27
C MET A 65 -7.79 -15.83 -27.18
N ASN A 66 -6.60 -15.22 -27.28
CA ASN A 66 -6.17 -14.14 -26.39
C ASN A 66 -7.15 -12.96 -26.41
N ALA A 67 -7.59 -12.52 -27.60
CA ALA A 67 -8.52 -11.40 -27.73
C ALA A 67 -9.87 -11.68 -27.08
N VAL A 68 -10.38 -12.92 -27.20
CA VAL A 68 -11.66 -13.29 -26.58
C VAL A 68 -11.52 -13.48 -25.07
N LEU A 69 -10.43 -14.08 -24.57
CA LEU A 69 -10.20 -14.19 -23.13
C LEU A 69 -10.08 -12.82 -22.46
N LYS A 70 -9.38 -11.86 -23.09
CA LYS A 70 -9.32 -10.46 -22.65
C LYS A 70 -10.71 -9.82 -22.56
N LEU A 71 -11.55 -10.06 -23.57
CA LEU A 71 -12.93 -9.57 -23.59
C LEU A 71 -13.76 -10.20 -22.46
N LEU A 72 -13.67 -11.52 -22.28
CA LEU A 72 -14.39 -12.20 -21.20
C LEU A 72 -13.94 -11.72 -19.82
N ALA A 73 -12.64 -11.49 -19.63
CA ALA A 73 -12.09 -10.99 -18.38
C ALA A 73 -12.62 -9.58 -18.07
N SER A 74 -12.66 -8.68 -19.07
CA SER A 74 -13.22 -7.33 -18.85
C SER A 74 -14.73 -7.36 -18.59
N LEU A 75 -15.49 -8.19 -19.30
CA LEU A 75 -16.93 -8.35 -19.05
C LEU A 75 -17.20 -8.88 -17.64
N ALA A 76 -16.45 -9.89 -17.20
CA ALA A 76 -16.56 -10.46 -15.85
C ALA A 76 -16.16 -9.45 -14.76
N LYS A 77 -15.20 -8.55 -15.04
CA LYS A 77 -14.78 -7.49 -14.12
C LYS A 77 -15.90 -6.50 -13.80
N TRP A 78 -16.62 -6.05 -14.83
CA TRP A 78 -17.58 -4.93 -14.70
C TRP A 78 -19.02 -5.35 -14.37
N ASP A 79 -19.45 -6.56 -14.73
CA ASP A 79 -20.83 -7.01 -14.52
C ASP A 79 -20.92 -8.34 -13.77
N GLN A 80 -21.64 -8.32 -12.65
CA GLN A 80 -21.93 -9.51 -11.85
C GLN A 80 -22.84 -10.50 -12.59
N THR A 81 -23.80 -10.03 -13.39
CA THR A 81 -24.76 -10.91 -14.07
C THR A 81 -24.08 -11.77 -15.14
N VAL A 82 -23.14 -11.17 -15.89
CA VAL A 82 -22.31 -11.88 -16.87
C VAL A 82 -21.51 -12.98 -16.19
N ARG A 83 -20.88 -12.67 -15.06
CA ARG A 83 -20.05 -13.62 -14.30
C ARG A 83 -20.84 -14.85 -13.84
N ILE A 84 -22.01 -14.64 -13.23
CA ILE A 84 -22.88 -15.73 -12.80
C ILE A 84 -23.29 -16.58 -14.01
N SER A 85 -23.70 -15.94 -15.11
CA SER A 85 -24.12 -16.65 -16.31
C SER A 85 -23.01 -17.46 -16.99
N LEU A 86 -21.74 -17.04 -16.85
CA LEU A 86 -20.58 -17.80 -17.34
C LEU A 86 -20.33 -19.04 -16.47
N ILE A 87 -20.41 -18.88 -15.15
CA ILE A 87 -20.07 -19.94 -14.17
C ILE A 87 -21.15 -21.02 -14.11
N GLU A 88 -22.43 -20.62 -14.11
CA GLU A 88 -23.56 -21.54 -14.05
C GLU A 88 -23.82 -22.27 -15.37
N HIS A 89 -23.14 -21.91 -16.46
CA HIS A 89 -23.39 -22.52 -17.76
C HIS A 89 -23.00 -24.00 -17.74
N PRO A 90 -23.97 -24.94 -17.89
CA PRO A 90 -23.76 -26.36 -17.61
C PRO A 90 -22.78 -27.01 -18.58
N THR A 91 -22.74 -26.52 -19.83
CA THR A 91 -21.88 -27.05 -20.89
C THR A 91 -20.47 -26.49 -20.87
N TRP A 92 -20.26 -25.27 -20.34
CA TRP A 92 -18.95 -24.62 -20.43
C TRP A 92 -18.01 -25.10 -19.35
N GLN A 93 -18.51 -25.28 -18.12
CA GLN A 93 -17.69 -25.64 -16.94
C GLN A 93 -16.36 -24.84 -16.95
N PRO A 94 -16.44 -23.50 -16.90
CA PRO A 94 -15.30 -22.63 -17.18
C PRO A 94 -14.13 -22.88 -16.24
N LEU A 95 -14.38 -23.11 -14.94
CA LEU A 95 -13.32 -23.39 -13.97
C LEU A 95 -12.49 -24.61 -14.38
N GLN A 96 -13.11 -25.75 -14.66
CA GLN A 96 -12.41 -26.98 -15.04
C GLN A 96 -11.71 -26.85 -16.40
N THR A 97 -12.37 -26.21 -17.37
CA THR A 97 -11.80 -26.03 -18.72
C THR A 97 -10.58 -25.12 -18.70
N LEU A 98 -10.66 -23.99 -17.99
CA LEU A 98 -9.57 -23.02 -17.91
C LEU A 98 -8.39 -23.57 -17.11
N THR A 99 -8.66 -24.21 -15.97
CA THR A 99 -7.61 -24.80 -15.13
C THR A 99 -6.90 -25.97 -15.83
N SER A 100 -7.64 -26.87 -16.49
CA SER A 100 -7.01 -27.93 -17.30
C SER A 100 -6.17 -27.39 -18.46
N LEU A 101 -6.57 -26.27 -19.06
CA LEU A 101 -5.80 -25.62 -20.12
C LEU A 101 -4.49 -24.99 -19.58
N VAL A 102 -4.50 -24.46 -18.35
CA VAL A 102 -3.28 -23.96 -17.68
C VAL A 102 -2.26 -25.09 -17.44
N ALA A 103 -2.73 -26.31 -17.16
CA ALA A 103 -1.88 -27.48 -17.02
C ALA A 103 -1.18 -27.91 -18.33
N CYS A 104 -1.68 -27.44 -19.49
CA CYS A 104 -1.14 -27.78 -20.79
C CYS A 104 0.07 -26.90 -21.17
N PRO A 105 0.96 -27.36 -22.08
CA PRO A 105 2.11 -26.60 -22.55
C PRO A 105 1.68 -25.53 -23.58
N ILE A 106 0.91 -24.55 -23.12
CA ILE A 106 0.46 -23.40 -23.91
C ILE A 106 1.36 -22.15 -23.67
N PRO A 107 1.39 -21.17 -24.58
CA PRO A 107 2.20 -19.96 -24.41
C PRO A 107 1.85 -19.16 -23.14
N CYS A 108 2.87 -18.59 -22.48
CA CYS A 108 2.72 -17.81 -21.23
C CYS A 108 1.71 -16.66 -21.35
N THR A 109 1.64 -16.00 -22.51
CA THR A 109 0.65 -14.93 -22.76
C THR A 109 -0.79 -15.41 -22.64
N LEU A 110 -1.07 -16.65 -23.07
CA LEU A 110 -2.40 -17.23 -23.00
C LEU A 110 -2.72 -17.66 -21.57
N LYS A 111 -1.74 -18.24 -20.86
CA LYS A 111 -1.89 -18.57 -19.43
C LYS A 111 -2.20 -17.34 -18.59
N ALA A 112 -1.50 -16.23 -18.84
CA ALA A 112 -1.75 -14.95 -18.21
C ALA A 112 -3.23 -14.51 -18.32
N GLU A 113 -3.78 -14.55 -19.54
CA GLU A 113 -5.18 -14.17 -19.76
C GLU A 113 -6.18 -15.14 -19.14
N ILE A 114 -5.84 -16.43 -19.08
CA ILE A 114 -6.65 -17.42 -18.36
C ILE A 114 -6.65 -17.10 -16.86
N PHE A 115 -5.50 -16.80 -16.26
CA PHE A 115 -5.43 -16.41 -14.85
C PHE A 115 -6.18 -15.10 -14.57
N ASN A 116 -6.08 -14.09 -15.45
CA ASN A 116 -6.86 -12.86 -15.35
C ASN A 116 -8.37 -13.11 -15.43
N LEU A 117 -8.82 -14.01 -16.32
CA LEU A 117 -10.23 -14.41 -16.38
C LEU A 117 -10.66 -15.12 -15.10
N LEU A 118 -9.88 -16.09 -14.60
CA LEU A 118 -10.16 -16.78 -13.35
C LEU A 118 -10.21 -15.80 -12.16
N ALA A 119 -9.30 -14.83 -12.09
CA ALA A 119 -9.29 -13.79 -11.06
C ALA A 119 -10.62 -13.02 -11.05
N ASN A 120 -11.08 -12.58 -12.23
CA ASN A 120 -12.35 -11.87 -12.36
C ASN A 120 -13.58 -12.77 -12.16
N LEU A 121 -13.48 -14.08 -12.28
CA LEU A 121 -14.59 -14.99 -11.95
C LEU A 121 -14.71 -15.21 -10.42
N ASN A 122 -13.61 -15.08 -9.68
CA ASN A 122 -13.47 -15.47 -8.26
C ASN A 122 -13.84 -14.40 -7.22
N ILE A 123 -14.80 -13.51 -7.51
CA ILE A 123 -15.26 -12.54 -6.50
C ILE A 123 -16.18 -13.18 -5.44
N SER A 124 -16.80 -14.33 -5.72
CA SER A 124 -17.60 -15.05 -4.72
C SER A 124 -16.74 -16.06 -3.95
N PRO A 125 -16.88 -16.15 -2.61
CA PRO A 125 -16.07 -17.06 -1.79
C PRO A 125 -16.27 -18.54 -2.17
N GLU A 126 -17.48 -18.95 -2.55
CA GLU A 126 -17.77 -20.33 -2.95
C GLU A 126 -16.95 -20.77 -4.17
N ILE A 127 -16.83 -19.87 -5.14
CA ILE A 127 -16.10 -20.07 -6.39
C ILE A 127 -14.59 -20.05 -6.10
N GLY A 128 -14.15 -19.22 -5.14
CA GLY A 128 -12.78 -19.19 -4.64
C GLY A 128 -12.32 -20.55 -4.08
N VAL A 129 -13.14 -21.19 -3.23
CA VAL A 129 -12.82 -22.53 -2.68
C VAL A 129 -12.70 -23.58 -3.78
N LEU A 130 -13.61 -23.57 -4.76
CA LEU A 130 -13.55 -24.49 -5.90
C LEU A 130 -12.30 -24.24 -6.77
N THR A 131 -11.91 -22.98 -6.94
CA THR A 131 -10.69 -22.64 -7.67
C THR A 131 -9.46 -23.14 -6.92
N TRP A 132 -9.37 -22.93 -5.60
CA TRP A 132 -8.27 -23.47 -4.79
C TRP A 132 -8.11 -24.99 -4.96
N GLN A 133 -9.22 -25.73 -4.89
CA GLN A 133 -9.23 -27.17 -5.12
C GLN A 133 -8.78 -27.55 -6.54
N ALA A 134 -9.19 -26.78 -7.55
CA ALA A 134 -8.77 -27.01 -8.92
C ALA A 134 -7.26 -26.74 -9.13
N LEU A 135 -6.72 -25.67 -8.52
CA LEU A 135 -5.28 -25.36 -8.58
C LEU A 135 -4.44 -26.44 -7.89
N GLU A 136 -4.90 -26.96 -6.73
CA GLU A 136 -4.26 -28.08 -6.04
C GLU A 136 -4.33 -29.38 -6.86
N GLY A 137 -5.47 -29.65 -7.52
CA GLY A 137 -5.64 -30.82 -8.38
C GLY A 137 -4.64 -30.90 -9.53
N ILE A 138 -4.17 -29.73 -10.02
CA ILE A 138 -3.17 -29.63 -11.09
C ILE A 138 -1.74 -29.60 -10.54
N ASN A 139 -1.55 -29.35 -9.24
CA ASN A 139 -0.25 -29.08 -8.61
C ASN A 139 0.53 -27.97 -9.34
N ILE A 140 -0.11 -26.83 -9.61
CA ILE A 140 0.50 -25.68 -10.32
C ILE A 140 1.82 -25.24 -9.67
N ILE A 141 1.83 -25.22 -8.33
CA ILE A 141 3.05 -25.14 -7.53
C ILE A 141 3.42 -26.58 -7.17
N ALA A 142 4.46 -27.10 -7.80
CA ALA A 142 4.96 -28.43 -7.50
C ALA A 142 5.35 -28.52 -6.02
N LYS A 143 4.87 -29.56 -5.33
CA LYS A 143 5.32 -29.86 -3.98
C LYS A 143 6.82 -30.15 -4.04
N PRO A 144 7.66 -29.57 -3.17
CA PRO A 144 9.07 -29.93 -3.13
C PRO A 144 9.18 -31.41 -2.80
N GLU A 145 9.49 -32.24 -3.80
CA GLU A 145 9.87 -33.63 -3.55
C GLU A 145 11.18 -33.66 -2.74
N ILE A 146 11.43 -34.79 -2.09
CA ILE A 146 12.47 -35.07 -1.08
C ILE A 146 13.93 -34.83 -1.59
N GLN A 147 14.11 -34.34 -2.82
CA GLN A 147 15.40 -33.93 -3.38
C GLN A 147 15.38 -32.45 -3.80
N PRO A 148 16.26 -31.59 -3.23
CA PRO A 148 16.29 -30.14 -3.46
C PRO A 148 16.84 -29.73 -4.84
N THR A 149 16.94 -30.66 -5.79
CA THR A 149 17.52 -30.39 -7.11
C THR A 149 16.44 -30.24 -8.17
N LYS A 150 16.00 -28.98 -8.31
CA LYS A 150 15.25 -28.38 -9.43
C LYS A 150 13.77 -28.74 -9.52
N TYR A 151 12.94 -27.70 -9.46
CA TYR A 151 11.55 -27.69 -9.92
C TYR A 151 11.46 -28.36 -11.30
N THR A 152 10.83 -29.53 -11.36
CA THR A 152 10.73 -30.34 -12.59
C THR A 152 9.53 -29.96 -13.45
N GLN A 153 8.49 -29.36 -12.85
CA GLN A 153 7.24 -28.94 -13.51
C GLN A 153 6.60 -27.77 -12.73
N GLY A 154 5.67 -27.05 -13.37
CA GLY A 154 4.86 -25.99 -12.76
C GLY A 154 5.34 -24.57 -13.07
N ILE A 155 4.63 -23.60 -12.49
CA ILE A 155 4.80 -22.17 -12.80
C ILE A 155 6.22 -21.65 -12.52
N ILE A 156 6.91 -22.24 -11.54
CA ILE A 156 8.30 -21.86 -11.18
C ILE A 156 9.26 -22.18 -12.33
N LEU A 157 9.09 -23.33 -13.00
CA LEU A 157 9.94 -23.69 -14.14
C LEU A 157 9.68 -22.77 -15.33
N GLU A 158 8.42 -22.43 -15.58
CA GLU A 158 8.03 -21.53 -16.68
C GLU A 158 8.55 -20.11 -16.44
N LEU A 159 8.42 -19.61 -15.21
CA LEU A 159 9.03 -18.36 -14.77
C LEU A 159 10.56 -18.36 -14.99
N GLN A 160 11.26 -19.40 -14.56
CA GLN A 160 12.73 -19.46 -14.63
C GLN A 160 13.28 -19.73 -16.04
N LYS A 161 12.60 -20.52 -16.87
CA LYS A 161 13.12 -20.94 -18.19
C LYS A 161 12.52 -20.18 -19.37
N VAL A 162 11.25 -19.80 -19.29
CA VAL A 162 10.51 -19.18 -20.40
C VAL A 162 10.46 -17.67 -20.20
N GLU A 163 9.85 -17.19 -19.12
CA GLU A 163 9.68 -15.75 -18.87
C GLU A 163 11.02 -15.05 -18.66
N SER A 164 11.91 -15.60 -17.84
CA SER A 164 13.25 -15.03 -17.61
C SER A 164 14.13 -15.01 -18.87
N ARG A 165 13.86 -15.89 -19.86
CA ARG A 165 14.54 -15.87 -21.16
C ARG A 165 13.97 -14.82 -22.10
N ASN A 166 12.66 -14.60 -22.04
CA ASN A 166 11.95 -13.62 -22.86
C ASN A 166 11.98 -12.21 -22.25
N GLU A 167 12.48 -12.05 -21.03
CA GLU A 167 12.55 -10.79 -20.27
C GLU A 167 11.19 -10.11 -20.08
N THR A 168 10.11 -10.89 -20.16
CA THR A 168 8.70 -10.47 -20.00
C THR A 168 8.00 -11.51 -19.15
N TYR A 169 7.13 -11.06 -18.24
CA TYR A 169 6.57 -11.88 -17.16
C TYR A 169 5.02 -11.87 -17.08
N PRO A 170 4.31 -12.05 -18.21
CA PRO A 170 2.86 -11.96 -18.23
C PRO A 170 2.16 -13.07 -17.42
N GLU A 171 2.70 -14.30 -17.41
CA GLU A 171 2.10 -15.44 -16.69
C GLU A 171 2.19 -15.22 -15.18
N THR A 172 3.36 -14.77 -14.71
CA THR A 172 3.56 -14.46 -13.29
C THR A 172 2.62 -13.33 -12.85
N CYS A 173 2.51 -12.22 -13.59
CA CYS A 173 1.57 -11.15 -13.25
C CYS A 173 0.10 -11.64 -13.24
N GLY A 174 -0.31 -12.42 -14.25
CA GLY A 174 -1.64 -13.00 -14.30
C GLY A 174 -1.94 -13.91 -13.09
N PHE A 175 -0.97 -14.75 -12.71
CA PHE A 175 -1.11 -15.62 -11.54
C PHE A 175 -1.17 -14.83 -10.23
N LEU A 176 -0.39 -13.76 -10.09
CA LEU A 176 -0.46 -12.86 -8.94
C LEU A 176 -1.82 -12.18 -8.83
N HIS A 177 -2.41 -11.70 -9.93
CA HIS A 177 -3.77 -11.18 -9.92
C HIS A 177 -4.81 -12.21 -9.44
N LEU A 178 -4.66 -13.48 -9.84
CA LEU A 178 -5.51 -14.56 -9.36
C LEU A 178 -5.33 -14.77 -7.84
N LEU A 179 -4.09 -14.82 -7.35
CA LEU A 179 -3.81 -14.96 -5.92
C LEU A 179 -4.33 -13.76 -5.11
N ASP A 180 -4.20 -12.54 -5.63
CA ASP A 180 -4.73 -11.33 -5.00
C ASP A 180 -6.24 -11.38 -4.80
N GLN A 181 -6.99 -11.89 -5.78
CA GLN A 181 -8.44 -12.08 -5.67
C GLN A 181 -8.82 -13.27 -4.77
N LEU A 182 -8.08 -14.38 -4.84
CA LEU A 182 -8.35 -15.55 -4.00
C LEU A 182 -8.07 -15.29 -2.51
N THR A 183 -7.13 -14.40 -2.19
CA THR A 183 -6.78 -14.02 -0.82
C THR A 183 -7.71 -12.94 -0.24
N GLU A 184 -8.67 -12.40 -1.00
CA GLU A 184 -9.76 -11.58 -0.45
C GLU A 184 -10.77 -12.42 0.36
N HIS A 185 -10.84 -13.72 0.08
CA HIS A 185 -11.69 -14.68 0.76
C HIS A 185 -10.90 -15.48 1.80
N PRO A 186 -11.56 -16.05 2.83
CA PRO A 186 -10.88 -16.91 3.79
C PRO A 186 -10.25 -18.11 3.07
N ILE A 187 -8.97 -18.34 3.36
CA ILE A 187 -8.20 -19.45 2.80
C ILE A 187 -8.74 -20.76 3.38
N PRO A 188 -9.00 -21.81 2.56
CA PRO A 188 -9.48 -23.09 3.08
C PRO A 188 -8.48 -23.74 4.05
N ASP A 189 -8.93 -24.18 5.23
CA ASP A 189 -8.07 -24.75 6.29
C ASP A 189 -7.21 -25.96 5.87
N LYS A 190 -7.62 -26.68 4.83
CA LYS A 190 -6.92 -27.87 4.31
C LYS A 190 -5.81 -27.53 3.31
N LEU A 191 -5.74 -26.29 2.86
CA LEU A 191 -4.81 -25.85 1.84
C LEU A 191 -3.45 -25.52 2.47
N ASN A 192 -2.38 -26.10 1.93
CA ASN A 192 -1.02 -25.75 2.37
C ASN A 192 -0.58 -24.45 1.70
N PHE A 193 -1.00 -23.32 2.27
CA PHE A 193 -0.71 -21.99 1.75
C PHE A 193 0.79 -21.64 1.81
N THR A 194 1.56 -22.31 2.68
CA THR A 194 2.99 -22.07 2.85
C THR A 194 3.77 -22.24 1.55
N ASN A 195 3.37 -23.16 0.66
CA ASN A 195 4.01 -23.31 -0.66
C ASN A 195 3.77 -22.10 -1.57
N TYR A 196 2.56 -21.53 -1.53
CA TYR A 196 2.22 -20.31 -2.27
C TYR A 196 2.97 -19.10 -1.68
N LEU A 197 3.08 -19.04 -0.36
CA LEU A 197 3.84 -17.99 0.32
C LEU A 197 5.35 -18.04 0.00
N ASN A 198 5.95 -19.23 -0.01
CA ASN A 198 7.35 -19.41 -0.42
C ASN A 198 7.56 -19.03 -1.89
N PHE A 199 6.60 -19.35 -2.77
CA PHE A 199 6.63 -18.86 -4.15
C PHE A 199 6.61 -17.33 -4.22
N LEU A 200 5.69 -16.67 -3.48
CA LEU A 200 5.58 -15.21 -3.48
C LEU A 200 6.85 -14.53 -2.95
N ILE A 201 7.39 -15.03 -1.82
CA ILE A 201 8.54 -14.42 -1.15
C ILE A 201 9.86 -14.81 -1.83
N ASP A 202 10.17 -16.11 -1.89
CA ASP A 202 11.50 -16.57 -2.29
C ASP A 202 11.70 -16.51 -3.80
N GLU A 203 10.70 -16.97 -4.57
CA GLU A 203 10.81 -17.03 -6.02
C GLU A 203 10.52 -15.67 -6.65
N VAL A 204 9.43 -14.99 -6.31
CA VAL A 204 9.06 -13.72 -6.98
C VAL A 204 9.74 -12.52 -6.32
N TYR A 205 9.42 -12.20 -5.06
CA TYR A 205 9.83 -10.95 -4.40
C TYR A 205 11.35 -10.78 -4.25
N LEU A 206 12.04 -11.77 -3.67
CA LEU A 206 13.48 -11.68 -3.40
C LEU A 206 14.34 -11.67 -4.67
N ASN A 207 13.86 -12.26 -5.76
CA ASN A 207 14.60 -12.34 -7.02
C ASN A 207 14.22 -11.24 -8.02
N ILE A 208 13.29 -10.34 -7.68
CA ILE A 208 12.83 -9.28 -8.59
C ILE A 208 13.97 -8.32 -9.00
N ASN A 209 14.96 -8.08 -8.14
CA ASN A 209 16.11 -7.24 -8.47
C ASN A 209 17.21 -7.99 -9.24
N LYS A 210 17.18 -9.33 -9.24
CA LYS A 210 18.16 -10.17 -9.94
C LYS A 210 17.77 -10.44 -11.40
N ARG A 211 16.49 -10.24 -11.73
CA ARG A 211 15.92 -10.47 -13.06
C ARG A 211 16.14 -9.30 -14.01
N THR A 212 16.25 -9.60 -15.31
CA THR A 212 16.20 -8.60 -16.37
C THR A 212 14.77 -8.43 -16.87
N TYR A 213 14.43 -7.20 -17.24
CA TYR A 213 13.10 -6.81 -17.70
C TYR A 213 13.25 -6.03 -19.00
N HIS A 214 12.44 -6.37 -19.98
CA HIS A 214 12.35 -5.61 -21.22
C HIS A 214 11.76 -4.22 -20.95
N ASN A 215 10.70 -4.17 -20.14
CA ASN A 215 10.06 -2.94 -19.70
C ASN A 215 10.32 -2.73 -18.19
N PRO A 216 10.94 -1.60 -17.78
CA PRO A 216 11.19 -1.34 -16.36
C PRO A 216 9.91 -1.16 -15.54
N GLU A 217 8.79 -0.76 -16.17
CA GLU A 217 7.49 -0.64 -15.51
C GLU A 217 6.92 -1.99 -15.06
N GLU A 218 7.12 -3.06 -15.87
CA GLU A 218 6.66 -4.42 -15.56
C GLU A 218 7.29 -4.96 -14.26
N LYS A 219 8.54 -4.54 -13.98
CA LYS A 219 9.19 -4.83 -12.69
C LYS A 219 8.39 -4.26 -11.52
N TRP A 220 7.93 -3.02 -11.63
CA TRP A 220 7.18 -2.34 -10.57
C TRP A 220 5.73 -2.83 -10.48
N GLU A 221 5.12 -3.22 -11.59
CA GLU A 221 3.82 -3.89 -11.62
C GLU A 221 3.86 -5.21 -10.85
N MET A 222 4.79 -6.12 -11.20
CA MET A 222 4.99 -7.37 -10.48
C MET A 222 5.28 -7.14 -8.98
N LEU A 223 6.08 -6.12 -8.66
CA LEU A 223 6.36 -5.76 -7.27
C LEU A 223 5.10 -5.32 -6.51
N CYS A 224 4.24 -4.51 -7.14
CA CYS A 224 2.97 -4.09 -6.57
C CYS A 224 2.08 -5.29 -6.26
N ASP A 225 1.91 -6.19 -7.24
CA ASP A 225 0.99 -7.31 -7.11
C ASP A 225 1.40 -8.26 -5.98
N VAL A 226 2.70 -8.56 -5.87
CA VAL A 226 3.21 -9.39 -4.76
C VAL A 226 3.06 -8.67 -3.43
N LEU A 227 3.46 -7.41 -3.32
CA LEU A 227 3.37 -6.64 -2.08
C LEU A 227 1.91 -6.48 -1.63
N GLN A 228 0.98 -6.32 -2.55
CA GLN A 228 -0.44 -6.17 -2.24
C GLN A 228 -0.98 -7.43 -1.56
N ILE A 229 -0.65 -8.61 -2.08
CA ILE A 229 -1.02 -9.90 -1.46
C ILE A 229 -0.39 -9.99 -0.06
N ILE A 230 0.90 -9.69 0.07
CA ILE A 230 1.62 -9.78 1.35
C ILE A 230 1.01 -8.84 2.40
N VAL A 231 0.70 -7.59 2.02
CA VAL A 231 0.04 -6.61 2.90
C VAL A 231 -1.34 -7.10 3.31
N LYS A 232 -2.14 -7.65 2.39
CA LYS A 232 -3.45 -8.25 2.70
C LYS A 232 -3.33 -9.37 3.74
N LEU A 233 -2.36 -10.28 3.57
CA LEU A 233 -2.12 -11.39 4.50
C LEU A 233 -1.72 -10.92 5.90
N VAL A 234 -0.89 -9.88 6.00
CA VAL A 234 -0.50 -9.30 7.30
C VAL A 234 -1.67 -8.54 7.93
N LYS A 235 -2.44 -7.78 7.14
CA LYS A 235 -3.64 -7.05 7.61
C LYS A 235 -4.70 -7.99 8.18
N ALA A 236 -4.98 -9.08 7.47
CA ALA A 236 -5.93 -10.11 7.90
C ALA A 236 -5.48 -10.87 9.15
N TYR A 237 -4.17 -10.92 9.42
CA TYR A 237 -3.64 -11.55 10.63
C TYR A 237 -3.77 -10.65 11.85
N SER A 238 -4.46 -11.15 12.88
CA SER A 238 -4.56 -10.52 14.19
C SER A 238 -3.86 -11.38 15.25
N PRO A 239 -2.81 -10.88 15.92
CA PRO A 239 -2.07 -11.67 16.91
C PRO A 239 -2.89 -12.01 18.16
N GLU A 240 -3.92 -11.21 18.49
CA GLU A 240 -4.74 -11.37 19.71
C GLU A 240 -5.80 -12.47 19.62
N SER A 241 -6.20 -12.86 18.40
CA SER A 241 -7.27 -13.83 18.19
C SER A 241 -6.85 -15.28 18.40
N ILE A 242 -5.58 -15.54 18.74
CA ILE A 242 -5.09 -16.89 19.00
C ILE A 242 -5.55 -17.28 20.41
N PRO A 243 -6.54 -18.19 20.57
CA PRO A 243 -6.97 -18.59 21.89
C PRO A 243 -5.81 -19.27 22.61
N THR A 244 -5.38 -18.67 23.72
CA THR A 244 -4.40 -19.20 24.71
C THR A 244 -4.75 -20.57 25.31
N ARG A 245 -5.78 -21.23 24.81
CA ARG A 245 -6.26 -22.54 25.22
C ARG A 245 -6.62 -23.32 23.98
N MET A 246 -5.68 -24.10 23.48
CA MET A 246 -5.79 -25.52 23.13
C MET A 246 -4.39 -25.96 22.71
N SER A 247 -4.11 -27.24 22.87
CA SER A 247 -2.79 -27.86 22.71
C SER A 247 -2.12 -27.56 21.36
N ASP A 248 -0.79 -27.57 21.41
CA ASP A 248 0.16 -27.87 20.34
C ASP A 248 0.71 -26.69 19.51
N GLU A 249 2.04 -26.68 19.44
CA GLU A 249 3.01 -25.81 18.74
C GLU A 249 2.72 -25.54 17.23
N VAL A 250 1.62 -26.09 16.72
CA VAL A 250 1.28 -26.20 15.29
C VAL A 250 0.40 -25.03 14.83
N ILE A 251 -0.40 -24.40 15.71
CA ILE A 251 -1.40 -23.42 15.27
C ILE A 251 -0.78 -22.01 15.06
N MET A 252 0.30 -21.67 15.77
CA MET A 252 0.97 -20.37 15.60
C MET A 252 1.86 -20.31 14.34
N SER A 253 2.30 -21.45 13.83
CA SER A 253 3.27 -21.54 12.72
C SER A 253 2.63 -21.61 11.34
N ASP A 254 1.32 -21.85 11.25
CA ASP A 254 0.64 -22.10 9.96
C ASP A 254 -0.10 -20.89 9.36
N SER A 255 -0.24 -19.78 10.10
CA SER A 255 -0.88 -18.59 9.50
C SER A 255 0.13 -17.82 8.63
N ALA A 256 -0.20 -17.62 7.36
CA ALA A 256 0.65 -16.92 6.39
C ALA A 256 1.17 -15.56 6.89
N GLY A 257 0.31 -14.79 7.58
CA GLY A 257 0.68 -13.49 8.15
C GLY A 257 1.73 -13.59 9.27
N SER A 258 1.72 -14.65 10.08
CA SER A 258 2.74 -14.86 11.12
C SER A 258 4.13 -15.10 10.53
N ILE A 259 4.23 -15.82 9.40
CA ILE A 259 5.50 -16.07 8.70
C ILE A 259 6.05 -14.77 8.11
N VAL A 260 5.19 -13.94 7.49
CA VAL A 260 5.60 -12.63 6.98
C VAL A 260 6.07 -11.72 8.11
N LEU A 261 5.33 -11.66 9.23
CA LEU A 261 5.74 -10.87 10.40
C LEU A 261 7.06 -11.37 11.00
N MET A 262 7.25 -12.68 11.07
CA MET A 262 8.52 -13.29 11.48
C MET A 262 9.66 -12.86 10.55
N ASN A 263 9.42 -12.82 9.24
CA ASN A 263 10.38 -12.33 8.25
C ASN A 263 10.67 -10.83 8.37
N LEU A 264 9.69 -10.04 8.79
CA LEU A 264 9.86 -8.60 8.98
C LEU A 264 10.64 -8.24 10.26
N LEU A 265 10.45 -9.03 11.33
CA LEU A 265 11.00 -8.77 12.67
C LEU A 265 12.40 -9.37 12.90
N HIS A 266 13.01 -9.98 11.88
CA HIS A 266 14.42 -10.36 11.88
C HIS A 266 15.20 -9.62 10.80
N ASP A 267 16.52 -9.60 10.94
CA ASP A 267 17.43 -9.09 9.92
C ASP A 267 17.44 -10.05 8.72
N SER A 268 16.45 -9.86 7.85
CA SER A 268 16.09 -10.80 6.79
C SER A 268 16.39 -10.24 5.40
N PRO A 269 16.63 -11.10 4.40
CA PRO A 269 16.70 -10.65 3.01
C PRO A 269 15.39 -9.99 2.56
N PHE A 270 14.25 -10.37 3.17
CA PHE A 270 12.94 -9.77 2.90
C PHE A 270 12.89 -8.30 3.33
N LEU A 271 13.30 -7.99 4.55
CA LEU A 271 13.37 -6.62 5.06
C LEU A 271 14.38 -5.78 4.28
N HIS A 272 15.55 -6.33 3.97
CA HIS A 272 16.56 -5.64 3.14
C HIS A 272 16.04 -5.29 1.77
N GLN A 273 15.33 -6.22 1.13
CA GLN A 273 14.71 -5.99 -0.17
C GLN A 273 13.63 -4.89 -0.08
N LEU A 274 12.80 -4.89 0.96
CA LEU A 274 11.79 -3.86 1.21
C LEU A 274 12.41 -2.47 1.41
N LEU A 275 13.45 -2.38 2.21
CA LEU A 275 14.14 -1.12 2.46
C LEU A 275 14.87 -0.62 1.20
N ALA A 276 15.40 -1.53 0.37
CA ALA A 276 15.98 -1.21 -0.92
C ALA A 276 14.94 -0.75 -1.95
N THR A 277 13.72 -1.33 -1.95
CA THR A 277 12.62 -0.87 -2.82
C THR A 277 12.17 0.54 -2.43
N LEU A 278 12.09 0.86 -1.14
CA LEU A 278 11.81 2.21 -0.67
C LEU A 278 12.89 3.23 -1.08
N HIS A 279 14.16 2.87 -0.93
CA HIS A 279 15.26 3.76 -1.32
C HIS A 279 15.29 4.03 -2.83
N SER A 280 15.20 2.97 -3.64
CA SER A 280 15.18 3.09 -5.10
C SER A 280 13.92 3.78 -5.62
N GLY A 281 12.76 3.48 -5.06
CA GLY A 281 11.50 4.13 -5.38
C GLY A 281 11.51 5.62 -5.04
N PHE A 282 11.98 6.00 -3.85
CA PHE A 282 12.12 7.41 -3.48
C PHE A 282 13.01 8.20 -4.46
N LYS A 283 14.13 7.62 -4.89
CA LYS A 283 15.04 8.26 -5.84
C LYS A 283 14.34 8.55 -7.17
N ILE A 284 13.59 7.57 -7.70
CA ILE A 284 12.84 7.72 -8.95
C ILE A 284 11.77 8.79 -8.79
N LEU A 285 10.99 8.74 -7.71
CA LEU A 285 9.91 9.71 -7.46
C LEU A 285 10.44 11.13 -7.26
N LYS A 286 11.61 11.31 -6.61
CA LYS A 286 12.23 12.63 -6.42
C LYS A 286 12.79 13.23 -7.72
N GLU A 287 13.25 12.40 -8.65
CA GLU A 287 13.83 12.83 -9.93
C GLU A 287 12.77 13.17 -11.00
N GLU A 288 11.48 12.87 -10.74
CA GLU A 288 10.41 13.02 -11.71
C GLU A 288 9.66 14.37 -11.62
N ASP A 289 9.42 14.98 -12.79
CA ASP A 289 8.57 16.17 -12.96
C ASP A 289 7.09 15.79 -13.23
N ASP A 290 6.17 16.75 -13.08
CA ASP A 290 4.71 16.63 -13.24
C ASP A 290 4.22 15.80 -14.44
N VAL A 291 4.90 15.87 -15.59
CA VAL A 291 4.49 15.19 -16.83
C VAL A 291 4.82 13.69 -16.82
N ARG A 292 5.81 13.26 -16.01
CA ARG A 292 6.24 11.85 -15.90
C ARG A 292 5.52 11.09 -14.79
N ALA A 293 4.91 11.80 -13.83
CA ALA A 293 4.19 11.22 -12.70
C ALA A 293 3.09 10.21 -13.08
N VAL A 294 2.51 10.32 -14.28
CA VAL A 294 1.50 9.35 -14.77
C VAL A 294 2.11 7.96 -15.04
N LYS A 295 3.39 7.89 -15.43
CA LYS A 295 4.08 6.61 -15.72
C LYS A 295 4.56 5.89 -14.48
N SER A 296 4.81 6.63 -13.39
CA SER A 296 5.33 6.08 -12.13
C SER A 296 4.24 5.70 -11.13
N HIS A 297 2.97 5.58 -11.55
CA HIS A 297 1.89 5.12 -10.66
C HIS A 297 2.20 3.77 -10.00
N HIS A 298 2.86 2.85 -10.72
CA HIS A 298 3.30 1.57 -10.13
C HIS A 298 4.43 1.76 -9.11
N VAL A 299 5.32 2.74 -9.29
CA VAL A 299 6.39 3.05 -8.32
C VAL A 299 5.79 3.65 -7.05
N ASP A 300 4.88 4.62 -7.19
CA ASP A 300 4.11 5.23 -6.09
C ASP A 300 3.39 4.13 -5.27
N ARG A 301 2.60 3.29 -5.96
CA ARG A 301 1.88 2.19 -5.32
C ARG A 301 2.79 1.17 -4.65
N ALA A 302 3.91 0.79 -5.25
CA ALA A 302 4.87 -0.14 -4.64
C ALA A 302 5.51 0.45 -3.36
N CYS A 303 5.85 1.74 -3.38
CA CYS A 303 6.37 2.44 -2.19
C CYS A 303 5.31 2.50 -1.10
N LEU A 304 4.06 2.79 -1.45
CA LEU A 304 2.94 2.84 -0.53
C LEU A 304 2.69 1.49 0.14
N LEU A 305 2.64 0.41 -0.63
CA LEU A 305 2.48 -0.94 -0.08
C LEU A 305 3.66 -1.34 0.81
N SER A 306 4.88 -0.92 0.44
CA SER A 306 6.08 -1.16 1.27
C SER A 306 6.01 -0.40 2.61
N LEU A 307 5.56 0.87 2.61
CA LEU A 307 5.36 1.64 3.83
C LEU A 307 4.23 1.08 4.69
N GLN A 308 3.10 0.70 4.09
CA GLN A 308 1.99 0.07 4.81
C GLN A 308 2.41 -1.25 5.46
N LEU A 309 3.26 -2.04 4.80
CA LEU A 309 3.79 -3.27 5.39
C LEU A 309 4.68 -2.99 6.61
N LEU A 310 5.50 -1.93 6.58
CA LEU A 310 6.27 -1.50 7.74
C LEU A 310 5.37 -0.97 8.87
N GLU A 311 4.35 -0.20 8.53
CA GLU A 311 3.36 0.33 9.48
C GLU A 311 2.66 -0.82 10.24
N GLU A 312 2.11 -1.80 9.52
CA GLU A 312 1.48 -2.99 10.10
C GLU A 312 2.47 -3.82 10.93
N GLY A 313 3.72 -3.88 10.47
CA GLY A 313 4.82 -4.52 11.19
C GLY A 313 5.15 -3.88 12.52
N LEU A 314 5.13 -2.55 12.58
CA LEU A 314 5.38 -1.78 13.81
C LEU A 314 4.21 -1.90 14.79
N GLU A 315 2.97 -1.84 14.28
CA GLU A 315 1.76 -1.93 15.10
C GLU A 315 1.60 -3.33 15.73
N LYS A 316 1.72 -4.39 14.93
CA LYS A 316 1.52 -5.79 15.38
C LYS A 316 2.78 -6.39 16.01
N GLY A 317 3.96 -5.83 15.73
CA GLY A 317 5.25 -6.40 16.09
C GLY A 317 5.48 -6.53 17.60
N GLU A 318 5.06 -5.56 18.40
CA GLU A 318 5.22 -5.63 19.85
C GLU A 318 4.39 -6.75 20.49
N VAL A 319 3.12 -6.87 20.08
CA VAL A 319 2.20 -7.89 20.58
C VAL A 319 2.67 -9.27 20.15
N PHE A 320 3.02 -9.43 18.87
CA PHE A 320 3.52 -10.70 18.32
C PHE A 320 4.81 -11.16 19.00
N ARG A 321 5.76 -10.26 19.26
CA ARG A 321 6.99 -10.57 19.99
C ARG A 321 6.73 -11.03 21.42
N LYS A 322 5.81 -10.38 22.14
CA LYS A 322 5.41 -10.81 23.49
C LYS A 322 4.83 -12.23 23.47
N LEU A 323 3.94 -12.52 22.52
CA LEU A 323 3.35 -13.86 22.36
C LEU A 323 4.41 -14.91 22.03
N ASN A 324 5.29 -14.67 21.05
CA ASN A 324 6.35 -15.62 20.69
C ASN A 324 7.34 -15.87 21.84
N SER A 325 7.66 -14.85 22.64
CA SER A 325 8.52 -15.03 23.82
C SER A 325 7.87 -15.92 24.89
N SER A 326 6.53 -15.90 25.01
CA SER A 326 5.80 -16.74 25.95
C SER A 326 5.67 -18.20 25.51
N VAL A 327 5.67 -18.44 24.19
CA VAL A 327 5.55 -19.77 23.57
C VAL A 327 6.90 -20.51 23.55
N GLY A 328 8.02 -19.84 23.85
CA GLY A 328 9.34 -20.48 23.97
C GLY A 328 10.06 -20.70 22.63
N SER A 329 9.61 -20.05 21.56
CA SER A 329 10.28 -20.07 20.25
C SER A 329 11.70 -19.50 20.37
N HIS A 330 12.72 -20.29 20.04
CA HIS A 330 14.15 -19.91 20.14
C HIS A 330 14.61 -18.80 19.17
N ALA A 331 13.73 -18.27 18.32
CA ALA A 331 14.08 -17.23 17.37
C ALA A 331 14.06 -15.85 18.06
N LEU A 332 15.23 -15.23 18.20
CA LEU A 332 15.40 -13.91 18.79
C LEU A 332 14.78 -12.84 17.86
N LEU A 333 13.52 -12.52 18.09
CA LEU A 333 12.83 -11.44 17.39
C LEU A 333 13.36 -10.08 17.85
N SER A 334 13.87 -9.28 16.90
CA SER A 334 14.34 -7.93 17.15
C SER A 334 13.16 -6.94 17.09
N SER A 335 13.30 -5.75 17.67
CA SER A 335 12.32 -4.69 17.42
C SER A 335 12.57 -4.10 16.03
N LEU A 336 11.51 -3.98 15.22
CA LEU A 336 11.60 -3.38 13.89
C LEU A 336 12.19 -1.97 13.94
N ASP A 337 11.89 -1.19 14.99
CA ASP A 337 12.48 0.14 15.18
C ASP A 337 14.02 0.12 15.22
N SER A 338 14.61 -0.94 15.80
CA SER A 338 16.06 -1.10 15.87
C SER A 338 16.65 -1.55 14.52
N LEU A 339 15.90 -2.34 13.75
CA LEU A 339 16.30 -2.77 12.41
C LEU A 339 16.24 -1.60 11.41
N LEU A 340 15.27 -0.68 11.56
CA LEU A 340 15.18 0.54 10.77
C LEU A 340 16.35 1.51 11.00
N LEU A 341 17.05 1.39 12.14
CA LEU A 341 18.31 2.10 12.41
C LEU A 341 19.55 1.37 11.86
N GLY A 342 19.36 0.22 11.23
CA GLY A 342 20.41 -0.57 10.59
C GLY A 342 21.08 0.16 9.43
N LEU A 343 22.20 -0.40 8.97
CA LEU A 343 22.93 0.12 7.82
C LEU A 343 22.22 -0.24 6.53
N ASN A 344 21.93 0.75 5.70
CA ASN A 344 21.42 0.52 4.38
C ASN A 344 22.52 -0.07 3.49
N PRO A 345 22.34 -1.25 2.88
CA PRO A 345 23.35 -1.86 2.01
C PRO A 345 23.61 -1.05 0.74
N THR A 346 22.65 -0.22 0.30
CA THR A 346 22.80 0.59 -0.91
C THR A 346 23.64 1.84 -0.72
N THR A 347 23.54 2.47 0.46
CA THR A 347 24.25 3.73 0.76
C THR A 347 25.37 3.55 1.79
N ASN A 348 25.46 2.39 2.43
CA ASN A 348 26.30 2.08 3.59
C ASN A 348 26.12 3.08 4.75
N ARG A 349 24.91 3.66 4.89
CA ARG A 349 24.55 4.62 5.94
C ARG A 349 23.24 4.19 6.62
N ALA A 350 23.03 4.58 7.87
CA ALA A 350 21.76 4.38 8.56
C ALA A 350 20.74 5.46 8.14
N ASP A 351 20.27 5.37 6.89
CA ASP A 351 19.44 6.40 6.24
C ASP A 351 18.00 5.94 5.95
N HIS A 352 17.59 4.73 6.34
CA HIS A 352 16.24 4.23 6.10
C HIS A 352 15.16 5.15 6.67
N LEU A 353 15.30 5.58 7.93
CA LEU A 353 14.38 6.54 8.55
C LEU A 353 14.43 7.92 7.90
N MET A 354 15.59 8.34 7.38
CA MET A 354 15.70 9.59 6.62
C MET A 354 14.89 9.49 5.33
N VAL A 355 15.03 8.40 4.57
CA VAL A 355 14.26 8.14 3.35
C VAL A 355 12.76 8.12 3.64
N ILE A 356 12.33 7.40 4.69
CA ILE A 356 10.93 7.38 5.13
C ILE A 356 10.44 8.80 5.43
N THR A 357 11.23 9.60 6.15
CA THR A 357 10.88 11.00 6.47
C THR A 357 10.76 11.85 5.20
N MET A 358 11.62 11.63 4.20
CA MET A 358 11.59 12.40 2.96
C MET A 358 10.35 12.09 2.09
N PHE A 359 9.66 10.96 2.24
CA PHE A 359 8.39 10.73 1.54
C PHE A 359 7.33 11.78 1.88
N VAL A 360 7.40 12.40 3.07
CA VAL A 360 6.49 13.50 3.47
C VAL A 360 6.67 14.73 2.56
N SER A 361 7.88 14.93 2.02
CA SER A 361 8.21 16.05 1.12
C SER A 361 7.74 15.85 -0.32
N LEU A 362 7.31 14.65 -0.71
CA LEU A 362 6.80 14.36 -2.05
C LEU A 362 5.36 14.84 -2.18
N GLN A 363 5.13 15.97 -2.84
CA GLN A 363 3.79 16.55 -2.98
C GLN A 363 3.01 16.04 -4.21
N LEU A 364 3.72 15.66 -5.27
CA LEU A 364 3.14 15.32 -6.57
C LEU A 364 2.45 13.94 -6.60
N PHE A 365 2.73 13.11 -5.59
CA PHE A 365 2.31 11.71 -5.52
C PHE A 365 1.23 11.50 -4.46
N SER A 366 0.75 10.27 -4.34
CA SER A 366 -0.37 9.94 -3.46
C SER A 366 -0.18 10.49 -2.02
N PRO A 367 -1.18 11.21 -1.45
CA PRO A 367 -1.10 11.72 -0.07
C PRO A 367 -0.98 10.58 0.95
N GLU A 368 -1.46 9.39 0.60
CA GLU A 368 -1.35 8.17 1.40
C GLU A 368 0.11 7.78 1.70
N LEU A 369 1.08 8.04 0.80
CA LEU A 369 2.51 7.84 1.09
C LEU A 369 2.97 8.66 2.29
N ALA A 370 2.64 9.95 2.28
CA ALA A 370 3.00 10.86 3.36
C ALA A 370 2.29 10.47 4.66
N LEU A 371 1.05 10.00 4.59
CA LEU A 371 0.31 9.52 5.76
C LEU A 371 0.99 8.30 6.40
N SER A 372 1.28 7.24 5.63
CA SER A 372 1.96 6.04 6.16
C SER A 372 3.37 6.37 6.65
N ALA A 373 4.10 7.27 5.98
CA ALA A 373 5.40 7.74 6.46
C ALA A 373 5.30 8.43 7.83
N VAL A 374 4.34 9.34 8.02
CA VAL A 374 4.11 10.00 9.33
C VAL A 374 3.66 8.98 10.38
N ASN A 375 2.86 7.97 10.02
CA ASN A 375 2.42 6.94 10.95
C ASN A 375 3.58 6.07 11.44
N ILE A 376 4.51 5.71 10.55
CA ILE A 376 5.77 5.04 10.90
C ILE A 376 6.59 5.94 11.83
N LEU A 377 6.71 7.23 11.54
CA LEU A 377 7.44 8.15 12.41
C LEU A 377 6.80 8.25 13.81
N CYS A 378 5.46 8.25 13.91
CA CYS A 378 4.76 8.25 15.20
C CYS A 378 5.07 7.00 16.01
N SER A 379 4.99 5.82 15.39
CA SER A 379 5.23 4.54 16.07
C SER A 379 6.68 4.41 16.52
N VAL A 380 7.64 4.73 15.64
CA VAL A 380 9.07 4.70 15.97
C VAL A 380 9.43 5.73 17.07
N SER A 381 8.79 6.89 17.07
CA SER A 381 9.04 7.95 18.06
C SER A 381 8.57 7.61 19.48
N ASN A 382 7.74 6.59 19.66
CA ASN A 382 7.36 6.12 21.00
C ASN A 382 8.59 5.61 21.79
N ASN A 383 9.65 5.19 21.09
CA ASN A 383 10.91 4.81 21.70
C ASN A 383 11.86 6.02 21.81
N PRO A 384 12.14 6.53 23.03
CA PRO A 384 12.85 7.80 23.22
C PRO A 384 14.32 7.75 22.77
N SER A 385 14.97 6.59 22.82
CA SER A 385 16.33 6.40 22.33
C SER A 385 16.41 6.60 20.81
N ILE A 386 15.41 6.08 20.09
CA ILE A 386 15.33 6.13 18.64
C ILE A 386 14.92 7.52 18.19
N ALA A 387 13.97 8.17 18.88
CA ALA A 387 13.61 9.56 18.63
C ALA A 387 14.81 10.52 18.67
N LYS A 388 15.73 10.30 19.62
CA LYS A 388 16.99 11.08 19.73
C LYS A 388 17.94 10.79 18.57
N GLN A 389 18.13 9.52 18.21
CA GLN A 389 18.98 9.13 17.08
C GLN A 389 18.43 9.62 15.74
N LEU A 390 17.12 9.57 15.55
CA LEU A 390 16.41 10.08 14.39
C LEU A 390 16.68 11.59 14.23
N CYS A 391 16.55 12.38 15.29
CA CYS A 391 16.87 13.81 15.25
C CYS A 391 18.32 14.06 14.80
N PHE A 392 19.27 13.26 15.30
CA PHE A 392 20.67 13.35 14.87
C PHE A 392 20.86 13.01 13.39
N ILE A 393 20.22 11.94 12.89
CA ILE A 393 20.30 11.53 11.47
C ILE A 393 19.75 12.63 10.56
N LEU A 394 18.60 13.23 10.92
CA LEU A 394 17.95 14.27 10.12
C LEU A 394 18.72 15.61 10.11
N THR A 395 19.43 15.93 11.18
CA THR A 395 20.13 17.23 11.35
C THR A 395 21.59 17.20 10.89
N HIS A 396 22.07 16.06 10.41
CA HIS A 396 23.44 15.89 9.93
C HIS A 396 23.72 16.73 8.67
N ASP A 397 22.83 16.70 7.67
CA ASP A 397 22.96 17.47 6.44
C ASP A 397 21.97 18.66 6.43
N PRO A 398 22.46 19.91 6.40
CA PRO A 398 21.59 21.09 6.45
C PRO A 398 20.66 21.20 5.24
N LEU A 399 21.06 20.76 4.04
CA LEU A 399 20.23 20.86 2.84
C LEU A 399 19.03 19.92 2.93
N VAL A 400 19.30 18.65 3.27
CA VAL A 400 18.24 17.64 3.47
C VAL A 400 17.33 18.04 4.63
N SER A 401 17.89 18.60 5.71
CA SER A 401 17.08 19.07 6.83
C SER A 401 16.10 20.18 6.42
N SER A 402 16.54 21.11 5.57
CA SER A 402 15.71 22.19 5.04
C SER A 402 14.60 21.65 4.12
N ASP A 403 14.92 20.69 3.26
CA ASP A 403 13.95 20.04 2.35
C ASP A 403 12.85 19.30 3.15
N ILE A 404 13.27 18.52 4.16
CA ILE A 404 12.34 17.79 5.03
C ILE A 404 11.43 18.77 5.74
N LEU A 405 12.01 19.81 6.35
CA LEU A 405 11.26 20.80 7.11
C LEU A 405 10.27 21.56 6.23
N ALA A 406 10.66 21.91 4.99
CA ALA A 406 9.75 22.48 4.00
C ALA A 406 8.60 21.53 3.65
N GLY A 407 8.87 20.23 3.47
CA GLY A 407 7.86 19.21 3.20
C GLY A 407 6.81 19.10 4.32
N PHE A 408 7.25 19.04 5.58
CA PHE A 408 6.33 19.02 6.73
C PHE A 408 5.49 20.30 6.81
N ILE A 409 6.10 21.47 6.60
CA ILE A 409 5.38 22.75 6.61
C ILE A 409 4.29 22.75 5.55
N GLN A 410 4.62 22.40 4.32
CA GLN A 410 3.67 22.40 3.23
C GLN A 410 2.50 21.45 3.49
N ARG A 411 2.75 20.28 4.10
CA ARG A 411 1.69 19.34 4.50
C ARG A 411 0.82 19.92 5.61
N VAL A 412 1.39 20.60 6.60
CA VAL A 412 0.63 21.26 7.68
C VAL A 412 -0.25 22.41 7.16
N GLU A 413 0.19 23.11 6.14
CA GLU A 413 -0.50 24.28 5.55
C GLU A 413 -1.70 23.96 4.68
N VAL A 414 -1.94 22.71 4.30
CA VAL A 414 -3.05 22.36 3.41
C VAL A 414 -4.40 22.70 4.08
N GLU A 415 -5.12 23.71 3.61
CA GLU A 415 -6.39 24.17 4.19
C GLU A 415 -7.59 23.32 3.72
N ASP A 416 -7.61 22.04 4.11
CA ASP A 416 -8.71 21.11 3.83
C ASP A 416 -9.69 20.99 5.01
N TRP A 417 -10.95 20.67 4.69
CA TRP A 417 -12.01 20.43 5.68
C TRP A 417 -11.81 19.07 6.37
N GLU A 418 -12.09 19.02 7.67
CA GLU A 418 -12.25 17.77 8.41
C GLU A 418 -13.63 17.18 8.12
N THR A 419 -13.66 15.91 7.74
CA THR A 419 -14.89 15.14 7.57
C THR A 419 -15.10 14.27 8.81
N TYR A 420 -16.29 14.32 9.42
CA TYR A 420 -16.60 13.61 10.67
C TYR A 420 -17.27 12.25 10.46
N GLU A 421 -17.65 11.92 9.22
CA GLU A 421 -18.42 10.72 8.91
C GLU A 421 -17.56 9.67 8.21
N GLU A 422 -17.30 8.54 8.90
CA GLU A 422 -16.70 7.34 8.30
C GLU A 422 -17.54 6.77 7.15
N SER A 423 -18.85 7.05 7.13
CA SER A 423 -19.78 6.64 6.06
C SER A 423 -19.51 7.30 4.70
N ASP A 424 -18.95 8.51 4.66
CA ASP A 424 -18.58 9.20 3.42
C ASP A 424 -17.24 8.73 2.85
N ILE A 425 -16.47 7.93 3.60
CA ILE A 425 -15.24 7.28 3.13
C ILE A 425 -15.58 6.06 2.24
N LEU A 426 -16.79 5.51 2.37
CA LEU A 426 -17.25 4.32 1.64
C LEU A 426 -17.72 4.62 0.21
N SER A 427 -17.99 5.88 -0.14
CA SER A 427 -18.18 6.32 -1.53
C SER A 427 -16.81 6.52 -2.21
N LYS A 428 -16.08 5.41 -2.40
CA LYS A 428 -14.77 5.33 -3.09
C LYS A 428 -14.77 5.81 -4.56
N GLU A 429 -15.82 6.46 -5.02
CA GLU A 429 -15.99 6.88 -6.41
C GLU A 429 -15.29 8.22 -6.71
N ASP A 430 -15.15 9.11 -5.71
CA ASP A 430 -14.52 10.43 -5.90
C ASP A 430 -13.11 10.52 -5.30
N ARG A 431 -12.10 10.27 -6.14
CA ARG A 431 -10.66 10.36 -5.77
C ARG A 431 -10.28 11.70 -5.11
N ASN A 432 -10.93 12.79 -5.51
CA ASN A 432 -10.66 14.12 -4.97
C ASN A 432 -11.08 14.25 -3.49
N VAL A 433 -12.22 13.67 -3.12
CA VAL A 433 -12.72 13.69 -1.73
C VAL A 433 -11.78 12.88 -0.84
N THR A 434 -11.40 11.68 -1.27
CA THR A 434 -10.42 10.84 -0.55
C THR A 434 -9.08 11.55 -0.37
N SER A 435 -8.60 12.29 -1.39
CA SER A 435 -7.34 13.03 -1.31
C SER A 435 -7.37 14.20 -0.31
N SER A 436 -8.53 14.86 -0.16
CA SER A 436 -8.71 15.96 0.80
C SER A 436 -8.82 15.44 2.23
N ILE A 437 -9.58 14.34 2.44
CA ILE A 437 -9.68 13.64 3.74
C ILE A 437 -8.30 13.18 4.19
N THR A 438 -7.56 12.48 3.34
CA THR A 438 -6.21 12.00 3.66
C THR A 438 -5.25 13.16 3.97
N SER A 439 -5.33 14.26 3.22
CA SER A 439 -4.53 15.47 3.50
C SER A 439 -4.84 16.09 4.86
N SER A 440 -6.12 16.16 5.24
CA SER A 440 -6.55 16.59 6.58
C SER A 440 -6.00 15.65 7.67
N HIS A 441 -6.08 14.33 7.47
CA HIS A 441 -5.49 13.35 8.40
C HIS A 441 -3.98 13.50 8.54
N ILE A 442 -3.23 13.77 7.46
CA ILE A 442 -1.77 13.99 7.55
C ILE A 442 -1.45 15.13 8.52
N ARG A 443 -2.17 16.24 8.45
CA ARG A 443 -1.97 17.41 9.32
C ARG A 443 -2.17 17.05 10.79
N ILE A 444 -3.25 16.34 11.08
CA ILE A 444 -3.58 15.84 12.41
C ILE A 444 -2.46 14.91 12.92
N ARG A 445 -2.03 13.95 12.08
CA ARG A 445 -0.95 13.01 12.44
C ARG A 445 0.39 13.72 12.67
N ILE A 446 0.72 14.76 11.91
CA ILE A 446 1.93 15.58 12.15
C ILE A 446 1.86 16.28 13.52
N LEU A 447 0.71 16.84 13.90
CA LEU A 447 0.56 17.44 15.23
C LEU A 447 0.66 16.40 16.36
N GLN A 448 0.09 15.22 16.16
CA GLN A 448 0.23 14.10 17.10
C GLN A 448 1.69 13.65 17.22
N LEU A 449 2.42 13.56 16.11
CA LEU A 449 3.86 13.26 16.09
C LEU A 449 4.65 14.28 16.92
N ILE A 450 4.33 15.56 16.78
CA ILE A 450 4.95 16.65 17.55
C ILE A 450 4.62 16.46 19.04
N LEU A 451 3.35 16.25 19.41
CA LEU A 451 2.91 16.10 20.80
C LEU A 451 3.54 14.89 21.50
N ILE A 452 3.64 13.75 20.82
CA ILE A 452 4.30 12.54 21.34
C ILE A 452 5.77 12.85 21.66
N ASN A 453 6.44 13.62 20.81
CA ASN A 453 7.86 13.91 20.94
C ASN A 453 8.19 15.08 21.89
N ILE A 454 7.32 16.07 22.12
CA ILE A 454 7.68 17.26 22.94
C ILE A 454 8.20 16.88 24.34
N ASN A 455 7.59 15.87 24.98
CA ASN A 455 7.93 15.46 26.34
C ASN A 455 9.04 14.39 26.41
N THR A 456 9.60 13.96 25.27
CA THR A 456 10.73 13.01 25.22
C THR A 456 12.05 13.77 25.38
N PRO A 457 13.14 13.12 25.81
CA PRO A 457 14.40 13.82 26.09
C PRO A 457 14.92 14.57 24.86
N ALA A 458 15.23 15.85 25.03
CA ALA A 458 15.77 16.70 23.98
C ALA A 458 17.23 16.35 23.61
N PRO A 459 17.67 16.59 22.37
CA PRO A 459 16.89 17.02 21.20
C PRO A 459 16.15 15.85 20.53
N ASN A 460 14.98 16.13 19.95
CA ASN A 460 14.14 15.15 19.25
C ASN A 460 13.47 15.77 18.00
N LEU A 461 12.65 15.00 17.30
CA LEU A 461 11.99 15.42 16.07
C LEU A 461 11.07 16.64 16.24
N ALA A 462 10.34 16.75 17.37
CA ALA A 462 9.47 17.90 17.62
C ALA A 462 10.28 19.19 17.75
N HIS A 463 11.40 19.15 18.48
CA HIS A 463 12.29 20.30 18.61
C HIS A 463 12.81 20.77 17.25
N PHE A 464 13.24 19.84 16.41
CA PHE A 464 13.67 20.14 15.04
C PHE A 464 12.55 20.78 14.19
N LEU A 465 11.37 20.16 14.12
CA LEU A 465 10.25 20.65 13.30
C LEU A 465 9.71 22.01 13.74
N LEU A 466 9.75 22.30 15.04
CA LEU A 466 9.26 23.57 15.60
C LEU A 466 10.30 24.70 15.49
N GLY A 467 11.56 24.38 15.17
CA GLY A 467 12.65 25.35 15.02
C GLY A 467 13.46 25.62 16.29
N PHE A 468 13.42 24.70 17.25
CA PHE A 468 14.31 24.72 18.40
C PHE A 468 15.71 24.22 18.01
N GLU A 469 16.73 24.70 18.72
CA GLU A 469 18.12 24.34 18.51
C GLU A 469 18.34 22.86 18.87
N THR A 470 18.94 22.14 17.92
CA THR A 470 19.26 20.71 18.06
C THR A 470 20.74 20.47 18.40
N ARG A 471 21.59 21.48 18.18
CA ARG A 471 23.05 21.43 18.44
C ARG A 471 23.46 22.04 19.77
N ALA A 472 22.60 22.88 20.34
CA ALA A 472 22.75 23.51 21.64
C ALA A 472 21.57 23.12 22.54
N PRO A 473 21.65 23.34 23.86
CA PRO A 473 20.56 23.01 24.75
C PRO A 473 19.31 23.84 24.41
N VAL A 474 18.16 23.19 24.35
CA VAL A 474 16.93 23.78 23.82
C VAL A 474 16.46 25.05 24.57
N ARG A 475 16.82 25.18 25.84
CA ARG A 475 16.54 26.37 26.65
C ARG A 475 17.16 27.67 26.12
N ASP A 476 18.24 27.57 25.35
CA ASP A 476 18.99 28.75 24.86
C ASP A 476 18.42 29.28 23.53
N THR A 477 17.35 28.65 23.04
CA THR A 477 16.75 28.94 21.75
C THR A 477 16.16 30.33 21.65
N VAL A 478 16.41 30.98 20.52
CA VAL A 478 15.82 32.27 20.16
C VAL A 478 14.94 32.09 18.92
N LEU A 479 13.65 31.89 19.16
CA LEU A 479 12.65 31.86 18.09
C LEU A 479 12.48 33.26 17.47
N GLN A 480 12.49 33.34 16.14
CA GLN A 480 12.30 34.58 15.38
C GLN A 480 11.51 34.29 14.11
N ASP A 481 10.91 35.33 13.54
CA ASP A 481 10.17 35.24 12.28
C ASP A 481 11.06 34.82 11.11
N PRO A 482 10.49 34.13 10.10
CA PRO A 482 11.24 33.65 8.95
C PRO A 482 11.94 34.80 8.21
N GLY A 483 13.21 34.60 7.85
CA GLY A 483 14.05 35.56 7.15
C GLY A 483 14.84 36.52 8.06
N ILE A 484 14.51 36.61 9.35
CA ILE A 484 15.31 37.37 10.32
C ILE A 484 16.52 36.52 10.73
N ALA A 485 17.72 37.10 10.64
CA ALA A 485 18.99 36.42 10.97
C ALA A 485 19.23 35.08 10.23
N GLY A 486 18.56 34.85 9.10
CA GLY A 486 18.64 33.60 8.35
C GLY A 486 17.77 32.47 8.91
N ASN A 487 16.86 32.75 9.86
CA ASN A 487 15.93 31.75 10.37
C ASN A 487 14.98 31.27 9.27
N GLN A 488 14.91 29.95 9.13
CA GLN A 488 13.96 29.31 8.22
C GLN A 488 12.56 29.34 8.83
N ARG A 489 11.55 29.31 7.97
CA ARG A 489 10.16 29.08 8.39
C ARG A 489 10.05 27.67 8.97
N THR A 490 9.21 27.45 9.98
CA THR A 490 9.10 26.16 10.72
C THR A 490 7.64 25.71 10.85
N CYS A 491 7.39 24.49 11.32
CA CYS A 491 6.03 24.02 11.60
C CYS A 491 5.34 24.90 12.66
N LEU A 492 6.08 25.45 13.64
CA LEU A 492 5.53 26.39 14.62
C LEU A 492 4.93 27.63 13.91
N HIS A 493 5.63 28.16 12.92
CA HIS A 493 5.15 29.31 12.15
C HIS A 493 3.88 28.97 11.36
N ALA A 494 3.82 27.79 10.74
CA ALA A 494 2.65 27.31 10.00
C ALA A 494 1.44 27.10 10.92
N ILE A 495 1.64 26.45 12.07
CA ILE A 495 0.59 26.25 13.09
C ILE A 495 0.04 27.60 13.54
N LEU A 496 0.92 28.55 13.90
CA LEU A 496 0.51 29.88 14.33
C LEU A 496 -0.20 30.66 13.24
N TYR A 497 0.21 30.51 11.98
CA TYR A 497 -0.46 31.14 10.84
C TYR A 497 -1.91 30.66 10.72
N LEU A 498 -2.13 29.34 10.77
CA LEU A 498 -3.44 28.72 10.56
C LEU A 498 -4.44 29.02 11.68
N ILE A 499 -4.01 29.03 12.95
CA ILE A 499 -4.89 29.31 14.09
C ILE A 499 -5.07 30.82 14.34
N SER A 500 -4.25 31.68 13.74
CA SER A 500 -4.40 33.13 13.91
C SER A 500 -5.58 33.65 13.10
N PRO A 501 -6.43 34.51 13.68
CA PRO A 501 -7.55 35.09 12.95
C PRO A 501 -7.03 36.00 11.81
N PRO A 502 -7.69 36.01 10.63
CA PRO A 502 -7.29 36.89 9.54
C PRO A 502 -7.49 38.37 9.93
N PRO A 503 -6.59 39.28 9.51
CA PRO A 503 -6.61 40.68 9.93
C PRO A 503 -7.82 41.48 9.44
N THR A 504 -8.51 41.00 8.41
CA THR A 504 -9.71 41.63 7.82
C THR A 504 -10.97 40.86 8.23
N ALA A 505 -11.44 41.10 9.44
CA ALA A 505 -12.64 40.47 9.99
C ALA A 505 -13.93 40.97 9.29
N SER A 506 -14.38 40.22 8.28
CA SER A 506 -15.80 40.21 7.85
C SER A 506 -16.39 38.81 7.76
N ASN A 507 -15.57 37.78 7.56
CA ASN A 507 -15.98 36.39 7.58
C ASN A 507 -15.38 35.70 8.82
N HIS A 508 -16.24 35.24 9.72
CA HIS A 508 -15.90 34.48 10.93
C HIS A 508 -15.43 33.05 10.65
N PHE A 509 -14.97 32.78 9.43
CA PHE A 509 -14.53 31.45 9.01
C PHE A 509 -13.08 31.26 9.43
N THR A 510 -12.89 30.68 10.62
CA THR A 510 -11.55 30.42 11.19
C THR A 510 -11.22 28.93 11.09
N CYS A 511 -9.97 28.55 11.34
CA CYS A 511 -9.55 27.14 11.35
C CYS A 511 -10.46 26.24 12.20
N HIS A 512 -10.98 26.74 13.31
CA HIS A 512 -11.97 26.05 14.16
C HIS A 512 -13.24 25.61 13.44
N SER A 513 -13.67 26.34 12.40
CA SER A 513 -14.91 26.10 11.69
C SER A 513 -14.82 24.92 10.72
N TYR A 514 -13.64 24.71 10.13
CA TYR A 514 -13.44 23.67 9.12
C TYR A 514 -12.52 22.53 9.57
N ALA A 515 -11.66 22.75 10.56
CA ALA A 515 -10.71 21.78 11.07
C ALA A 515 -10.51 21.89 12.61
N PRO A 516 -11.54 21.57 13.42
CA PRO A 516 -11.47 21.71 14.87
C PRO A 516 -10.55 20.68 15.56
N ILE A 517 -10.38 19.46 15.04
CA ILE A 517 -9.46 18.47 15.63
C ILE A 517 -8.02 18.99 15.47
N PHE A 518 -7.66 19.44 14.28
CA PHE A 518 -6.39 20.11 14.01
C PHE A 518 -6.23 21.32 14.93
N SER A 519 -7.25 22.18 15.02
CA SER A 519 -7.20 23.37 15.87
C SER A 519 -7.00 23.02 17.35
N GLN A 520 -7.69 22.02 17.87
CA GLN A 520 -7.54 21.53 19.24
C GLN A 520 -6.11 21.06 19.49
N LEU A 521 -5.57 20.23 18.59
CA LEU A 521 -4.20 19.73 18.69
C LEU A 521 -3.17 20.86 18.57
N ALA A 522 -3.42 21.86 17.72
CA ALA A 522 -2.55 23.03 17.59
C ALA A 522 -2.47 23.83 18.90
N TYR A 523 -3.61 24.09 19.56
CA TYR A 523 -3.59 24.71 20.90
C TYR A 523 -2.96 23.80 21.94
N GLN A 524 -3.15 22.48 21.85
CA GLN A 524 -2.50 21.54 22.74
C GLN A 524 -0.97 21.60 22.58
N VAL A 525 -0.46 21.68 21.35
CA VAL A 525 0.97 21.88 21.07
C VAL A 525 1.44 23.17 21.74
N LEU A 526 0.78 24.30 21.51
CA LEU A 526 1.17 25.57 22.12
C LEU A 526 1.11 25.54 23.65
N TYR A 527 0.10 24.91 24.24
CA TYR A 527 -0.02 24.73 25.67
C TYR A 527 1.13 23.89 26.23
N THR A 528 1.47 22.77 25.58
CA THR A 528 2.61 21.94 26.00
C THR A 528 3.93 22.70 25.91
N LEU A 529 4.16 23.49 24.86
CA LEU A 529 5.36 24.32 24.73
C LEU A 529 5.43 25.40 25.81
N CYS A 530 4.31 26.05 26.13
CA CYS A 530 4.24 27.10 27.16
C CYS A 530 4.33 26.56 28.59
N SER A 531 3.96 25.29 28.82
CA SER A 531 4.02 24.65 30.15
C SER A 531 5.32 23.89 30.39
N HIS A 532 6.08 23.56 29.34
CA HIS A 532 7.34 22.83 29.46
C HIS A 532 8.44 23.68 30.11
N VAL A 533 9.20 23.08 31.03
CA VAL A 533 10.22 23.77 31.85
C VAL A 533 11.27 24.45 30.97
N ASP A 534 11.79 23.74 29.97
CA ASP A 534 12.87 24.24 29.11
C ASP A 534 12.40 25.06 27.89
N LEU A 535 11.15 24.91 27.45
CA LEU A 535 10.66 25.50 26.18
C LEU A 535 9.82 26.77 26.39
N SER A 536 9.25 26.91 27.59
CA SER A 536 8.27 27.96 27.91
C SER A 536 8.81 29.37 27.73
N ALA A 537 10.04 29.64 28.20
CA ALA A 537 10.63 30.97 28.15
C ALA A 537 10.80 31.50 26.71
N ALA A 538 11.37 30.67 25.82
CA ALA A 538 11.55 31.02 24.41
C ALA A 538 10.20 31.17 23.69
N THR A 539 9.28 30.24 23.94
CA THR A 539 7.95 30.21 23.31
C THR A 539 7.11 31.42 23.72
N LEU A 540 6.96 31.69 25.02
CA LEU A 540 6.17 32.82 25.53
C LEU A 540 6.75 34.16 25.09
N ARG A 541 8.08 34.29 25.05
CA ARG A 541 8.74 35.49 24.54
C ARG A 541 8.37 35.74 23.08
N TYR A 542 8.42 34.71 22.24
CA TYR A 542 8.09 34.81 20.82
C TYR A 542 6.60 35.13 20.60
N LEU A 543 5.68 34.41 21.26
CA LEU A 543 4.24 34.63 21.15
C LEU A 543 3.82 36.04 21.59
N ARG A 544 4.49 36.59 22.61
CA ARG A 544 4.26 37.95 23.09
C ARG A 544 4.86 39.01 22.17
N SER A 545 6.10 38.83 21.72
CA SER A 545 6.85 39.89 21.04
C SER A 545 6.59 39.99 19.54
N SER A 546 6.35 38.88 18.85
CA SER A 546 6.23 38.88 17.38
C SER A 546 4.79 38.93 16.87
N LYS A 547 3.80 38.45 17.64
CA LYS A 547 2.45 38.21 17.12
C LYS A 547 1.28 38.74 17.96
N ASP A 548 1.53 39.35 19.12
CA ASP A 548 0.49 39.71 20.11
C ASP A 548 -0.56 38.58 20.28
N PHE A 549 -0.06 37.33 20.27
CA PHE A 549 -0.88 36.16 19.96
C PHE A 549 -2.05 36.02 20.93
N PHE A 550 -1.78 36.15 22.23
CA PHE A 550 -2.80 36.03 23.27
C PHE A 550 -3.91 37.09 23.14
N TYR A 551 -3.56 38.32 22.75
CA TYR A 551 -4.53 39.40 22.56
C TYR A 551 -5.45 39.09 21.37
N LEU A 552 -4.87 38.67 20.25
CA LEU A 552 -5.64 38.28 19.07
C LEU A 552 -6.54 37.07 19.36
N GLN A 553 -6.01 36.04 19.99
CA GLN A 553 -6.80 34.83 20.29
C GLN A 553 -7.98 35.13 21.22
N LEU A 554 -7.80 35.94 22.27
CA LEU A 554 -8.89 36.33 23.18
C LEU A 554 -10.00 37.14 22.48
N ASN A 555 -9.67 37.91 21.45
CA ASN A 555 -10.65 38.68 20.69
C ASN A 555 -11.47 37.82 19.72
N TYR A 556 -10.95 36.68 19.26
CA TYR A 556 -11.50 35.95 18.13
C TYR A 556 -11.84 34.45 18.38
N VAL A 557 -11.36 33.81 19.46
CA VAL A 557 -11.47 32.34 19.68
C VAL A 557 -11.86 31.93 21.11
N PRO A 558 -12.91 31.12 21.30
CA PRO A 558 -14.27 31.34 20.83
C PRO A 558 -15.11 31.93 21.99
N PHE A 559 -15.48 33.22 21.93
CA PHE A 559 -16.52 33.77 22.83
C PHE A 559 -17.47 34.74 22.13
N PHE A 560 -17.84 34.45 20.88
CA PHE A 560 -19.11 34.94 20.34
C PHE A 560 -20.14 33.82 20.41
N GLN A 561 -21.12 33.97 21.31
CA GLN A 561 -22.39 33.28 21.13
C GLN A 561 -22.93 33.66 19.75
N PRO A 562 -23.41 32.71 18.93
CA PRO A 562 -24.18 33.09 17.76
C PRO A 562 -25.33 33.95 18.29
N SER A 563 -25.28 35.24 17.99
CA SER A 563 -26.42 36.12 18.26
C SER A 563 -27.60 35.44 17.57
N HIS A 564 -28.62 35.07 18.35
CA HIS A 564 -29.96 34.78 17.83
C HIS A 564 -30.43 36.03 17.06
N THR A 565 -29.93 36.25 15.85
CA THR A 565 -30.54 37.15 14.89
C THR A 565 -31.68 36.34 14.32
N GLY A 566 -32.85 36.59 14.94
CA GLY A 566 -34.07 35.89 14.67
C GLY A 566 -34.36 35.77 13.19
N VAL A 567 -35.00 34.65 12.88
CA VAL A 567 -35.98 34.51 11.81
C VAL A 567 -36.61 35.87 11.51
N ARG A 568 -36.09 36.56 10.50
CA ARG A 568 -36.90 37.51 9.75
C ARG A 568 -37.48 36.70 8.61
N SER A 569 -38.66 36.17 8.89
CA SER A 569 -39.65 35.81 7.89
C SER A 569 -39.70 36.91 6.81
N LYS A 570 -39.36 36.54 5.58
CA LYS A 570 -40.18 36.78 4.39
C LYS A 570 -39.72 35.88 3.27
#